data_AF-A0A936ZYQ4-F1
#
_entry.id   AF-A0A936ZYQ4-F1
#
_cell.length_a   1.000
_cell.length_b   1.000
_cell.length_c   1.000
_cell.angle_alpha   90.00
_cell.angle_beta   90.00
_cell.angle_gamma   90.00
#
_symmetry.space_group_name_H-M   'P 1'
#
loop_
_entity.id
_entity.type
_entity.pdbx_description
1 polymer ?
#
loop_
_entity_poly.entity_id
_entity_poly.type
_entity_poly.pdbx_seq_one_letter_code
_entity_poly.pdbx_strand_id
1 'polypeptide(L)'
;MKHLKDAHVLVLGLGESGLAMARWCADHGARVRVWDSRETAPQDAALKEQVPSAERLSGALDAALLREGVQLVLKSPGLAPADERVAPLLTLARETGVPVQGELDLFARALADLKAERGYAPKVIAITGTNGKTTTTSMTGQLIERTGKRVAVAGNIGPTMLQTLADALALEPAPVINGAAGAETPEPVVPDEPLMEPPAPVDDDIVAAETETLAAQEIPAEDEAAAVSTPEAAPADDEPTGGGPPPHLIPPPPPGPVFEHLPEVWVLELSSFQLEGVQGFEPTAATVLNVTQDHLDWHGSMESYAAAKARIFGKEAVMVINRDDPLVEKMIPAPTPGKGRFAKPIERHVVRFGLDAPQRPGDFGVLVENGIAWLVRALEPDETGVKKHKRGAAVEEEDLMIQRLMPADALRVRGRHNAANALAALALATAAGSPLAPMLHGLREYAGEPHRVEFIATVNGVEAYDDSKGTNVGATVAALNGLGEDKAPNKLVVILGGDGKGQDFTPLATPVQRHVRAVATIGRDAEAIEQVLRYTGVPVQRHESLELATRWAFQRAHAGDAVLLSPACASLDMFRNYAHRAEVFVAEVQAIASAGGEVV
;
A
#
# COMPACT_ATOMS: atom_id res chain seq x y z
N MET A 1 -0.83 -11.73 23.11
CA MET A 1 -1.84 -12.48 22.28
C MET A 1 -2.82 -13.34 23.09
N LYS A 2 -3.27 -12.86 24.26
CA LYS A 2 -4.12 -13.65 25.18
C LYS A 2 -5.56 -13.91 24.68
N HIS A 3 -6.04 -13.12 23.71
CA HIS A 3 -7.41 -13.18 23.21
C HIS A 3 -7.72 -14.43 22.37
N LEU A 4 -6.70 -15.13 21.86
CA LEU A 4 -6.85 -16.38 21.09
C LEU A 4 -6.82 -17.63 21.96
N LYS A 5 -6.33 -17.52 23.19
CA LYS A 5 -6.18 -18.67 24.08
C LYS A 5 -7.55 -19.26 24.40
N ASP A 6 -7.70 -20.57 24.15
CA ASP A 6 -8.94 -21.34 24.30
C ASP A 6 -10.11 -20.86 23.41
N ALA A 7 -9.86 -19.92 22.48
CA ALA A 7 -10.89 -19.39 21.60
C ALA A 7 -11.28 -20.41 20.52
N HIS A 8 -12.55 -20.46 20.16
CA HIS A 8 -13.05 -21.29 19.07
C HIS A 8 -13.06 -20.47 17.77
N VAL A 9 -12.18 -20.82 16.84
CA VAL A 9 -11.95 -20.06 15.60
C VAL A 9 -12.38 -20.87 14.39
N LEU A 10 -13.18 -20.24 13.51
CA LEU A 10 -13.56 -20.80 12.21
C LEU A 10 -12.83 -20.04 11.10
N VAL A 11 -11.93 -20.72 10.39
CA VAL A 11 -11.27 -20.19 9.19
C VAL A 11 -12.07 -20.59 7.94
N LEU A 12 -12.40 -19.62 7.10
CA LEU A 12 -13.10 -19.81 5.83
C LEU A 12 -12.11 -19.66 4.67
N GLY A 13 -11.95 -20.74 3.90
CA GLY A 13 -11.08 -20.85 2.74
C GLY A 13 -9.67 -21.31 3.11
N LEU A 14 -9.24 -22.44 2.55
CA LEU A 14 -7.89 -22.97 2.70
C LEU A 14 -7.04 -22.62 1.47
N GLY A 15 -5.90 -22.01 1.76
CA GLY A 15 -4.92 -21.43 0.86
C GLY A 15 -3.80 -20.86 1.72
N GLU A 16 -2.88 -20.06 1.17
CA GLU A 16 -1.74 -19.55 1.94
C GLU A 16 -2.16 -18.69 3.14
N SER A 17 -3.00 -17.68 2.95
CA SER A 17 -3.55 -16.88 4.06
C SER A 17 -4.40 -17.71 5.02
N GLY A 18 -5.20 -18.66 4.51
CA GLY A 18 -6.02 -19.54 5.35
C GLY A 18 -5.19 -20.41 6.28
N LEU A 19 -4.13 -21.03 5.75
CA LEU A 19 -3.18 -21.82 6.52
C LEU A 19 -2.43 -20.94 7.53
N ALA A 20 -1.97 -19.76 7.13
CA ALA A 20 -1.25 -18.84 8.02
C ALA A 20 -2.12 -18.39 9.20
N MET A 21 -3.39 -18.06 8.95
CA MET A 21 -4.36 -17.74 10.01
C MET A 21 -4.63 -18.95 10.92
N ALA A 22 -4.85 -20.13 10.35
CA ALA A 22 -5.09 -21.34 11.12
C ALA A 22 -3.92 -21.68 12.05
N ARG A 23 -2.69 -21.65 11.52
CA ARG A 23 -1.48 -21.90 12.30
C ARG A 23 -1.28 -20.83 13.37
N TRP A 24 -1.40 -19.56 13.01
CA TRP A 24 -1.30 -18.46 13.98
C TRP A 24 -2.27 -18.62 15.15
N CYS A 25 -3.53 -18.97 14.88
CA CYS A 25 -4.50 -19.20 15.94
C CYS A 25 -4.14 -20.41 16.81
N ALA A 26 -3.74 -21.53 16.20
CA ALA A 26 -3.36 -22.74 16.93
C ALA A 26 -2.11 -22.53 17.81
N ASP A 27 -1.09 -21.85 17.29
CA ASP A 27 0.15 -21.53 18.02
C ASP A 27 -0.13 -20.68 19.27
N HIS A 28 -1.23 -19.92 19.27
CA HIS A 28 -1.69 -19.10 20.38
C HIS A 28 -2.80 -19.75 21.22
N GLY A 29 -3.02 -21.06 21.06
CA GLY A 29 -3.89 -21.87 21.91
C GLY A 29 -5.36 -21.88 21.52
N ALA A 30 -5.71 -21.45 20.30
CA ALA A 30 -7.09 -21.53 19.81
C ALA A 30 -7.45 -22.95 19.36
N ARG A 31 -8.74 -23.28 19.43
CA ARG A 31 -9.33 -24.45 18.78
C ARG A 31 -9.79 -24.05 17.39
N VAL A 32 -9.12 -24.60 16.37
CA VAL A 32 -9.28 -24.15 14.98
C VAL A 32 -10.10 -25.15 14.17
N ARG A 33 -11.10 -24.64 13.47
CA ARG A 33 -11.80 -25.35 12.39
C ARG A 33 -11.53 -24.63 11.09
N VAL A 34 -11.24 -25.36 10.03
CA VAL A 34 -10.94 -24.81 8.71
C VAL A 34 -11.92 -25.38 7.70
N TRP A 35 -12.72 -24.49 7.12
CA TRP A 35 -13.63 -24.84 6.05
C TRP A 35 -13.05 -24.47 4.68
N ASP A 36 -13.22 -25.34 3.70
CA ASP A 36 -13.05 -25.02 2.28
C ASP A 36 -14.07 -25.81 1.46
N SER A 37 -14.69 -25.13 0.49
CA SER A 37 -15.68 -25.73 -0.41
C SER A 37 -15.18 -26.92 -1.21
N ARG A 38 -13.87 -27.02 -1.45
CA ARG A 38 -13.25 -28.11 -2.21
C ARG A 38 -13.05 -29.33 -1.32
N GLU A 39 -13.31 -30.52 -1.88
CA GLU A 39 -12.98 -31.80 -1.23
C GLU A 39 -11.47 -31.94 -1.01
N THR A 40 -10.67 -31.46 -1.97
CA THR A 40 -9.22 -31.34 -1.84
C THR A 40 -8.83 -29.89 -2.08
N ALA A 41 -8.54 -29.18 -1.00
CA ALA A 41 -8.12 -27.79 -1.03
C ALA A 41 -6.59 -27.67 -1.13
N PRO A 42 -6.09 -26.61 -1.77
CA PRO A 42 -4.68 -26.23 -1.67
C PRO A 42 -4.30 -26.10 -0.20
N GLN A 43 -3.17 -26.66 0.20
CA GLN A 43 -2.66 -26.71 1.58
C GLN A 43 -3.32 -27.73 2.53
N ASP A 44 -4.16 -28.66 2.08
CA ASP A 44 -4.68 -29.72 2.98
C ASP A 44 -3.55 -30.55 3.63
N ALA A 45 -2.52 -30.91 2.86
CA ALA A 45 -1.36 -31.62 3.38
C ALA A 45 -0.59 -30.80 4.43
N ALA A 46 -0.35 -29.52 4.13
CA ALA A 46 0.34 -28.60 5.04
C ALA A 46 -0.48 -28.31 6.30
N LEU A 47 -1.81 -28.21 6.22
CA LEU A 47 -2.68 -28.06 7.39
C LEU A 47 -2.55 -29.26 8.31
N LYS A 48 -2.59 -30.49 7.76
CA LYS A 48 -2.44 -31.72 8.53
C LYS A 48 -1.08 -31.84 9.21
N GLU A 49 -0.02 -31.37 8.55
CA GLU A 49 1.35 -31.41 9.07
C GLU A 49 1.59 -30.31 10.13
N GLN A 50 1.21 -29.07 9.82
CA GLN A 50 1.56 -27.89 10.63
C GLN A 50 0.52 -27.61 11.73
N VAL A 51 -0.73 -28.01 11.54
CA VAL A 51 -1.83 -27.79 12.48
C VAL A 51 -2.66 -29.07 12.65
N PRO A 52 -2.06 -30.18 13.14
CA PRO A 52 -2.74 -31.47 13.23
C PRO A 52 -3.98 -31.49 14.14
N SER A 53 -4.11 -30.49 15.03
CA SER A 53 -5.26 -30.31 15.90
C SER A 53 -6.44 -29.59 15.22
N ALA A 54 -6.25 -29.03 14.02
CA ALA A 54 -7.32 -28.35 13.31
C ALA A 54 -8.33 -29.35 12.72
N GLU A 55 -9.62 -29.05 12.86
CA GLU A 55 -10.68 -29.80 12.21
C GLU A 55 -10.89 -29.29 10.77
N ARG A 56 -10.71 -30.14 9.77
CA ARG A 56 -10.93 -29.81 8.36
C ARG A 56 -12.37 -30.15 7.94
N LEU A 57 -13.12 -29.13 7.53
CA LEU A 57 -14.53 -29.24 7.09
C LEU A 57 -14.64 -28.99 5.58
N SER A 58 -15.20 -29.92 4.81
CA SER A 58 -15.36 -29.80 3.35
C SER A 58 -16.82 -29.82 2.91
N GLY A 59 -17.10 -29.34 1.70
CA GLY A 59 -18.45 -29.36 1.12
C GLY A 59 -19.31 -28.18 1.56
N ALA A 60 -20.62 -28.39 1.69
CA ALA A 60 -21.57 -27.32 2.06
C ALA A 60 -21.26 -26.76 3.45
N LEU A 61 -21.19 -25.44 3.57
CA LEU A 61 -20.98 -24.75 4.83
C LEU A 61 -22.29 -24.61 5.58
N ASP A 62 -22.42 -25.29 6.72
CA ASP A 62 -23.58 -25.12 7.59
C ASP A 62 -23.39 -23.88 8.48
N ALA A 63 -24.28 -22.90 8.35
CA ALA A 63 -24.30 -21.71 9.21
C ALA A 63 -24.54 -22.07 10.69
N ALA A 64 -25.11 -23.23 11.00
CA ALA A 64 -25.27 -23.72 12.36
C ALA A 64 -23.93 -23.89 13.10
N LEU A 65 -22.82 -24.05 12.40
CA LEU A 65 -21.47 -24.11 12.98
C LEU A 65 -21.16 -22.91 13.88
N LEU A 66 -21.71 -21.72 13.58
CA LEU A 66 -21.55 -20.55 14.43
C LEU A 66 -22.17 -20.74 15.83
N ARG A 67 -23.27 -21.47 15.92
CA ARG A 67 -23.98 -21.73 17.18
C ARG A 67 -23.27 -22.74 18.06
N GLU A 68 -22.25 -23.43 17.55
CA GLU A 68 -21.40 -24.36 18.29
C GLU A 68 -20.27 -23.66 19.06
N GLY A 69 -20.50 -22.41 19.48
CA GLY A 69 -19.57 -21.64 20.32
C GLY A 69 -18.40 -21.02 19.56
N VAL A 70 -18.50 -20.81 18.23
CA VAL A 70 -17.48 -20.05 17.48
C VAL A 70 -17.45 -18.61 17.98
N GLN A 71 -16.25 -18.14 18.33
CA GLN A 71 -16.04 -16.79 18.87
C GLN A 71 -15.38 -15.85 17.87
N LEU A 72 -14.78 -16.40 16.79
CA LEU A 72 -14.12 -15.62 15.76
C LEU A 72 -14.21 -16.34 14.41
N VAL A 73 -14.59 -15.60 13.37
CA VAL A 73 -14.55 -16.08 11.99
C VAL A 73 -13.41 -15.36 11.25
N LEU A 74 -12.55 -16.14 10.60
CA LEU A 74 -11.43 -15.64 9.81
C LEU A 74 -11.66 -15.93 8.34
N LYS A 75 -11.86 -14.89 7.53
CA LYS A 75 -12.19 -15.03 6.10
C LYS A 75 -10.95 -14.81 5.24
N SER A 76 -10.62 -15.81 4.42
CA SER A 76 -9.63 -15.65 3.35
C SER A 76 -10.07 -14.57 2.34
N PRO A 77 -9.15 -13.74 1.81
CA PRO A 77 -9.51 -12.66 0.89
C PRO A 77 -10.18 -13.15 -0.40
N GLY A 78 -9.86 -14.36 -0.86
CA GLY A 78 -10.42 -14.93 -2.09
C GLY A 78 -11.91 -15.28 -2.03
N LEU A 79 -12.53 -15.30 -0.84
CA LEU A 79 -13.97 -15.54 -0.69
C LEU A 79 -14.74 -14.21 -0.75
N ALA A 80 -15.59 -14.05 -1.76
CA ALA A 80 -16.45 -12.88 -1.88
C ALA A 80 -17.48 -12.86 -0.74
N PRO A 81 -17.74 -11.70 -0.10
CA PRO A 81 -18.77 -11.60 0.94
C PRO A 81 -20.17 -12.00 0.46
N ALA A 82 -20.45 -11.80 -0.83
CA ALA A 82 -21.71 -12.14 -1.48
C ALA A 82 -21.76 -13.57 -2.05
N ASP A 83 -20.69 -14.36 -1.92
CA ASP A 83 -20.67 -15.76 -2.36
C ASP A 83 -21.71 -16.55 -1.57
N GLU A 84 -22.67 -17.16 -2.29
CA GLU A 84 -23.82 -17.88 -1.72
C GLU A 84 -23.41 -18.98 -0.73
N ARG A 85 -22.19 -19.52 -0.85
CA ARG A 85 -21.67 -20.57 0.03
C ARG A 85 -21.30 -20.06 1.42
N VAL A 86 -20.92 -18.78 1.56
CA VAL A 86 -20.49 -18.19 2.83
C VAL A 86 -21.42 -17.09 3.34
N ALA A 87 -22.18 -16.44 2.45
CA ALA A 87 -23.07 -15.33 2.78
C ALA A 87 -24.07 -15.64 3.91
N PRO A 88 -24.69 -16.84 4.01
CA PRO A 88 -25.56 -17.17 5.14
C PRO A 88 -24.83 -17.16 6.49
N LEU A 89 -23.61 -17.73 6.54
CA LEU A 89 -22.81 -17.75 7.76
C LEU A 89 -22.34 -16.34 8.12
N LEU A 90 -21.87 -15.55 7.14
CA LEU A 90 -21.44 -14.16 7.37
C LEU A 90 -22.59 -13.27 7.84
N THR A 91 -23.80 -13.49 7.34
CA THR A 91 -25.00 -12.77 7.80
C THR A 91 -25.31 -13.12 9.25
N LEU A 92 -25.33 -14.41 9.60
CA LEU A 92 -25.56 -14.86 10.97
C LEU A 92 -24.47 -14.36 11.93
N ALA A 93 -23.20 -14.32 11.51
CA ALA A 93 -22.11 -13.77 12.32
C ALA A 93 -22.36 -12.30 12.67
N ARG A 94 -22.84 -11.50 11.71
CA ARG A 94 -23.21 -10.09 11.95
C ARG A 94 -24.40 -9.97 12.91
N GLU A 95 -25.45 -10.78 12.72
CA GLU A 95 -26.64 -10.76 13.57
C GLU A 95 -26.34 -11.18 15.02
N THR A 96 -25.39 -12.11 15.20
CA THR A 96 -24.99 -12.64 16.51
C THR A 96 -23.82 -11.89 17.15
N GLY A 97 -23.24 -10.92 16.44
CA GLY A 97 -22.08 -10.14 16.90
C GLY A 97 -20.76 -10.90 16.91
N VAL A 98 -20.67 -12.07 16.26
CA VAL A 98 -19.40 -12.80 16.12
C VAL A 98 -18.50 -12.04 15.15
N PRO A 99 -17.29 -11.63 15.57
CA PRO A 99 -16.38 -10.89 14.71
C PRO A 99 -15.97 -11.71 13.48
N VAL A 100 -16.02 -11.06 12.32
CA VAL A 100 -15.49 -11.56 11.05
C VAL A 100 -14.26 -10.72 10.71
N GLN A 101 -13.10 -11.36 10.62
CA GLN A 101 -11.82 -10.70 10.42
C GLN A 101 -11.02 -11.37 9.30
N GLY A 102 -10.01 -10.70 8.79
CA GLY A 102 -9.03 -11.27 7.86
C GLY A 102 -7.65 -11.40 8.47
N GLU A 103 -6.70 -11.80 7.64
CA GLU A 103 -5.29 -11.91 8.01
C GLU A 103 -4.71 -10.55 8.46
N LEU A 104 -5.11 -9.46 7.80
CA LEU A 104 -4.64 -8.11 8.10
C LEU A 104 -5.08 -7.65 9.51
N ASP A 105 -6.31 -7.97 9.92
CA ASP A 105 -6.82 -7.65 11.26
C ASP A 105 -6.01 -8.40 12.33
N LEU A 106 -5.74 -9.69 12.12
CA LEU A 106 -4.91 -10.49 13.03
C LEU A 106 -3.48 -9.96 13.10
N PHE A 107 -2.88 -9.59 11.97
CA PHE A 107 -1.54 -9.01 11.93
C PHE A 107 -1.49 -7.66 12.68
N ALA A 108 -2.46 -6.77 12.43
CA ALA A 108 -2.55 -5.49 13.13
C ALA A 108 -2.72 -5.69 14.64
N ARG A 109 -3.56 -6.64 15.05
CA ARG A 109 -3.75 -6.98 16.46
C ARG A 109 -2.50 -7.59 17.08
N ALA A 110 -1.78 -8.43 16.34
CA ALA A 110 -0.52 -9.01 16.79
C ALA A 110 0.55 -7.93 17.07
N LEU A 111 0.68 -6.93 16.19
CA LEU A 111 1.58 -5.80 16.43
C LEU A 111 1.16 -4.97 17.65
N ALA A 112 -0.14 -4.74 17.85
CA ALA A 112 -0.64 -4.04 19.03
C ALA A 112 -0.35 -4.80 20.33
N ASP A 113 -0.57 -6.12 20.33
CA ASP A 113 -0.25 -6.99 21.46
C ASP A 113 1.27 -7.01 21.73
N LEU A 114 2.12 -7.11 20.70
CA LEU A 114 3.59 -7.08 20.84
C LEU A 114 4.11 -5.72 21.34
N LYS A 115 3.47 -4.62 20.94
CA LYS A 115 3.77 -3.29 21.49
C LYS A 115 3.46 -3.22 22.98
N ALA A 116 2.30 -3.72 23.39
CA ALA A 116 1.88 -3.72 24.79
C ALA A 116 2.72 -4.67 25.66
N GLU A 117 3.07 -5.84 25.13
CA GLU A 117 3.75 -6.91 25.89
C GLU A 117 5.29 -6.77 25.87
N ARG A 118 5.87 -6.29 24.77
CA ARG A 118 7.33 -6.26 24.54
C ARG A 118 7.88 -4.88 24.16
N GLY A 119 7.04 -3.87 23.98
CA GLY A 119 7.45 -2.54 23.48
C GLY A 119 7.85 -2.52 22.01
N TYR A 120 7.53 -3.57 21.24
CA TYR A 120 7.83 -3.64 19.81
C TYR A 120 6.88 -2.72 19.02
N ALA A 121 7.41 -1.65 18.44
CA ALA A 121 6.66 -0.65 17.71
C ALA A 121 7.31 -0.35 16.34
N PRO A 122 7.24 -1.30 15.39
CA PRO A 122 7.86 -1.10 14.08
C PRO A 122 7.13 -0.05 13.27
N LYS A 123 7.79 0.48 12.23
CA LYS A 123 7.10 1.26 11.20
C LYS A 123 6.34 0.31 10.28
N VAL A 124 5.16 0.73 9.83
CA VAL A 124 4.33 -0.05 8.90
C VAL A 124 4.01 0.82 7.69
N ILE A 125 4.44 0.38 6.52
CA ILE A 125 4.15 0.99 5.23
C ILE A 125 3.12 0.10 4.53
N ALA A 126 2.04 0.69 4.02
CA ALA A 126 0.98 -0.05 3.35
C ALA A 126 0.77 0.45 1.91
N ILE A 127 0.79 -0.46 0.95
CA ILE A 127 0.73 -0.13 -0.48
C ILE A 127 -0.43 -0.90 -1.13
N THR A 128 -1.36 -0.17 -1.74
CA THR A 128 -2.38 -0.74 -2.63
C THR A 128 -2.49 0.07 -3.92
N GLY A 129 -3.35 -0.39 -4.81
CA GLY A 129 -3.60 0.20 -6.13
C GLY A 129 -4.15 -0.86 -7.08
N THR A 130 -4.64 -0.47 -8.25
CA THR A 130 -4.91 -1.45 -9.31
C THR A 130 -3.57 -1.95 -9.87
N ASN A 131 -2.66 -1.04 -10.19
CA ASN A 131 -1.36 -1.31 -10.82
C ASN A 131 -0.18 -0.79 -10.00
N GLY A 132 1.00 -1.38 -10.20
CA GLY A 132 2.27 -0.92 -9.61
C GLY A 132 2.57 -1.45 -8.20
N LYS A 133 1.58 -2.05 -7.51
CA LYS A 133 1.69 -2.57 -6.13
C LYS A 133 3.02 -3.28 -5.85
N THR A 134 3.28 -4.39 -6.54
CA THR A 134 4.43 -5.27 -6.31
C THR A 134 5.75 -4.57 -6.52
N THR A 135 5.86 -3.80 -7.60
CA THR A 135 7.06 -3.01 -7.89
C THR A 135 7.29 -1.97 -6.80
N THR A 136 6.27 -1.21 -6.42
CA THR A 136 6.42 -0.20 -5.38
C THR A 136 6.72 -0.83 -4.02
N THR A 137 6.10 -1.96 -3.67
CA THR A 137 6.35 -2.68 -2.42
C THR A 137 7.78 -3.19 -2.35
N SER A 138 8.23 -3.94 -3.35
CA SER A 138 9.61 -4.47 -3.38
C SER A 138 10.64 -3.35 -3.44
N MET A 139 10.43 -2.35 -4.30
CA MET A 139 11.29 -1.18 -4.38
C MET A 139 11.38 -0.49 -3.02
N THR A 140 10.26 -0.18 -2.38
CA THR A 140 10.24 0.45 -1.04
C THR A 140 10.99 -0.39 -0.01
N GLY A 141 10.80 -1.71 -0.02
CA GLY A 141 11.54 -2.63 0.85
C GLY A 141 13.06 -2.49 0.67
N GLN A 142 13.54 -2.66 -0.56
CA GLN A 142 14.97 -2.57 -0.90
C GLN A 142 15.56 -1.19 -0.60
N LEU A 143 14.82 -0.10 -0.86
CA LEU A 143 15.29 1.25 -0.54
C LEU A 143 15.51 1.41 0.96
N ILE A 144 14.62 0.87 1.79
CA ILE A 144 14.71 0.96 3.24
C ILE A 144 15.81 0.06 3.79
N GLU A 145 16.01 -1.14 3.25
CA GLU A 145 17.13 -2.03 3.61
C GLU A 145 18.48 -1.36 3.38
N ARG A 146 18.63 -0.58 2.29
CA ARG A 146 19.85 0.21 2.01
C ARG A 146 20.14 1.28 3.06
N THR A 147 19.17 1.62 3.90
CA THR A 147 19.37 2.54 5.04
C THR A 147 19.89 1.84 6.30
N GLY A 148 20.10 0.52 6.24
CA GLY A 148 20.59 -0.30 7.34
C GLY A 148 19.49 -0.84 8.27
N LYS A 149 18.22 -0.61 7.95
CA LYS A 149 17.07 -1.11 8.73
C LYS A 149 16.74 -2.55 8.36
N ARG A 150 16.28 -3.34 9.33
CA ARG A 150 15.67 -4.65 9.05
C ARG A 150 14.26 -4.47 8.51
N VAL A 151 13.99 -5.05 7.34
CA VAL A 151 12.71 -4.90 6.64
C VAL A 151 12.07 -6.26 6.41
N ALA A 152 10.75 -6.31 6.57
CA ALA A 152 9.94 -7.41 6.08
C ALA A 152 8.97 -6.91 5.01
N VAL A 153 9.02 -7.56 3.84
CA VAL A 153 8.04 -7.39 2.77
C VAL A 153 7.05 -8.54 2.84
N ALA A 154 5.75 -8.23 2.95
CA ALA A 154 4.72 -9.25 3.11
C ALA A 154 3.37 -8.81 2.52
N GLY A 155 2.43 -9.75 2.40
CA GLY A 155 1.05 -9.47 2.02
C GLY A 155 0.59 -10.29 0.83
N ASN A 156 -0.01 -9.62 -0.16
CA ASN A 156 -0.79 -10.24 -1.23
C ASN A 156 0.00 -11.19 -2.17
N ILE A 157 1.28 -10.95 -2.46
CA ILE A 157 2.09 -11.78 -3.39
C ILE A 157 3.01 -12.76 -2.64
N GLY A 158 2.86 -12.87 -1.33
CA GLY A 158 3.67 -13.75 -0.51
C GLY A 158 5.05 -13.16 -0.19
N PRO A 159 5.66 -13.54 0.95
CA PRO A 159 5.07 -14.36 2.00
C PRO A 159 3.89 -13.66 2.71
N THR A 160 3.06 -14.44 3.40
CA THR A 160 1.89 -13.91 4.12
C THR A 160 2.35 -13.09 5.34
N MET A 161 1.53 -12.16 5.80
CA MET A 161 1.86 -11.27 6.93
C MET A 161 2.06 -12.06 8.22
N LEU A 162 1.14 -12.98 8.51
CA LEU A 162 1.21 -13.79 9.73
C LEU A 162 2.34 -14.82 9.69
N GLN A 163 2.64 -15.40 8.52
CA GLN A 163 3.79 -16.29 8.35
C GLN A 163 5.08 -15.55 8.66
N THR A 164 5.28 -14.40 8.01
CA THR A 164 6.50 -13.60 8.14
C THR A 164 6.71 -13.15 9.58
N LEU A 165 5.63 -12.77 10.28
CA LEU A 165 5.69 -12.40 11.69
C LEU A 165 6.01 -13.60 12.59
N ALA A 166 5.39 -14.76 12.34
CA ALA A 166 5.66 -15.97 13.10
C ALA A 166 7.12 -16.42 12.96
N ASP A 167 7.66 -16.39 11.74
CA ASP A 167 9.06 -16.76 11.47
C ASP A 167 10.03 -15.82 12.18
N ALA A 168 9.78 -14.51 12.12
CA ALA A 168 10.61 -13.52 12.82
C ALA A 168 10.53 -13.69 14.35
N LEU A 169 9.34 -14.00 14.90
CA LEU A 169 9.16 -14.27 16.33
C LEU A 169 9.85 -15.56 16.78
N ALA A 170 9.88 -16.59 15.95
CA ALA A 170 10.54 -17.86 16.25
C ALA A 170 12.07 -17.72 16.35
N LEU A 171 12.64 -16.79 15.58
CA LEU A 171 14.05 -16.45 15.65
C LEU A 171 14.38 -15.48 16.80
N GLU A 172 13.43 -14.65 17.19
CA GLU A 172 13.65 -13.64 18.22
C GLU A 172 13.91 -14.28 19.59
N PRO A 173 15.00 -13.91 20.30
CA PRO A 173 15.28 -14.43 21.63
C PRO A 173 14.11 -14.20 22.59
N ALA A 174 13.92 -15.16 23.50
CA ALA A 174 12.96 -15.01 24.57
C ALA A 174 13.28 -13.75 25.37
N PRO A 175 12.26 -12.94 25.74
CA PRO A 175 12.48 -11.71 26.48
C PRO A 175 13.24 -12.03 27.78
N VAL A 176 14.39 -11.38 27.97
CA VAL A 176 15.16 -11.52 29.20
C VAL A 176 14.36 -10.85 30.32
N ILE A 177 13.68 -11.65 31.13
CA ILE A 177 13.09 -11.18 32.38
C ILE A 177 14.26 -10.96 33.34
N ASN A 178 14.79 -9.74 33.39
CA ASN A 178 15.75 -9.35 34.42
C ASN A 178 15.03 -9.32 35.76
N GLY A 179 15.01 -10.45 36.46
CA GLY A 179 14.63 -10.53 37.86
C GLY A 179 15.70 -9.85 38.72
N ALA A 180 15.57 -8.54 38.94
CA ALA A 180 16.13 -7.81 40.09
C ALA A 180 15.82 -6.30 39.99
N ALA A 181 14.60 -5.91 40.33
CA ALA A 181 14.29 -4.69 41.08
C ALA A 181 12.94 -4.94 41.75
N GLY A 182 12.85 -4.65 43.05
CA GLY A 182 11.78 -5.11 43.94
C GLY A 182 10.37 -4.96 43.35
N ALA A 183 9.59 -6.03 43.46
CA ALA A 183 8.16 -5.99 43.26
C ALA A 183 7.53 -5.08 44.33
N GLU A 184 7.34 -3.81 44.02
CA GLU A 184 6.19 -3.09 44.54
C GLU A 184 5.03 -3.41 43.61
N THR A 185 4.05 -4.12 44.16
CA THR A 185 2.72 -4.28 43.57
C THR A 185 2.18 -2.91 43.16
N PRO A 186 1.73 -2.70 41.91
CA PRO A 186 1.02 -1.49 41.58
C PRO A 186 -0.27 -1.47 42.39
N GLU A 187 -0.46 -0.43 43.22
CA GLU A 187 -1.74 -0.17 43.84
C GLU A 187 -2.80 0.00 42.73
N PRO A 188 -4.03 -0.51 42.94
CA PRO A 188 -5.08 -0.40 41.95
C PRO A 188 -5.44 1.07 41.75
N VAL A 189 -5.31 1.55 40.50
CA VAL A 189 -5.85 2.83 40.06
C VAL A 189 -7.37 2.76 40.21
N VAL A 190 -7.88 3.46 41.23
CA VAL A 190 -9.32 3.72 41.41
C VAL A 190 -9.73 4.67 40.29
N PRO A 191 -10.73 4.34 39.46
CA PRO A 191 -11.27 5.28 38.48
C PRO A 191 -11.91 6.46 39.21
N ASP A 192 -11.60 7.69 38.77
CA ASP A 192 -12.28 8.91 39.20
C ASP A 192 -13.81 8.74 39.14
N GLU A 193 -14.47 9.10 40.24
CA GLU A 193 -15.94 9.19 40.32
C GLU A 193 -16.48 10.17 39.27
N PRO A 194 -17.60 9.85 38.60
CA PRO A 194 -18.29 10.84 37.77
C PRO A 194 -19.03 11.83 38.66
N LEU A 195 -18.63 13.11 38.59
CA LEU A 195 -19.38 14.23 39.15
C LEU A 195 -20.69 14.46 38.38
N MET A 196 -21.76 14.58 39.18
CA MET A 196 -23.05 15.23 38.95
C MET A 196 -24.19 14.45 38.30
N GLU A 197 -25.21 14.22 39.15
CA GLU A 197 -26.60 13.88 38.82
C GLU A 197 -27.26 14.94 37.91
N PRO A 198 -28.23 14.54 37.07
CA PRO A 198 -28.98 15.46 36.22
C PRO A 198 -30.08 16.18 37.01
N PRO A 199 -30.36 17.47 36.76
CA PRO A 199 -31.61 18.08 37.21
C PRO A 199 -32.77 17.66 36.31
N ALA A 200 -33.91 17.39 36.94
CA ALA A 200 -35.21 17.07 36.34
C ALA A 200 -35.82 18.27 35.58
N PRO A 201 -36.84 18.05 34.72
CA PRO A 201 -37.19 18.95 33.64
C PRO A 201 -38.12 20.09 34.08
N VAL A 202 -38.07 21.19 33.33
CA VAL A 202 -39.12 22.21 33.30
C VAL A 202 -39.40 22.55 31.85
N ASP A 203 -40.59 22.15 31.41
CA ASP A 203 -41.26 22.62 30.19
C ASP A 203 -41.85 24.01 30.45
N ASP A 204 -41.68 24.92 29.50
CA ASP A 204 -42.75 25.56 28.73
C ASP A 204 -42.21 26.82 28.03
N ASP A 205 -41.94 26.63 26.73
CA ASP A 205 -42.52 27.37 25.60
C ASP A 205 -42.63 28.92 25.55
N ILE A 206 -42.45 29.40 24.31
CA ILE A 206 -43.17 30.50 23.64
C ILE A 206 -42.48 31.89 23.44
N VAL A 207 -42.00 32.02 22.19
CA VAL A 207 -42.01 33.11 21.16
C VAL A 207 -41.05 34.31 21.10
N ALA A 208 -40.54 34.44 19.87
CA ALA A 208 -40.60 35.58 18.94
C ALA A 208 -39.42 36.56 18.82
N ALA A 209 -38.95 36.60 17.57
CA ALA A 209 -38.13 37.57 16.85
C ALA A 209 -38.44 39.06 17.11
N GLU A 210 -37.41 39.91 16.94
CA GLU A 210 -37.35 40.96 15.91
C GLU A 210 -36.00 41.73 15.97
N THR A 211 -35.86 42.70 15.07
CA THR A 211 -34.71 43.05 14.24
C THR A 211 -34.04 44.40 14.61
N GLU A 212 -32.85 44.67 14.03
CA GLU A 212 -32.23 46.00 13.75
C GLU A 212 -31.73 46.84 14.97
N THR A 213 -30.71 47.73 14.92
CA THR A 213 -29.88 48.37 13.89
C THR A 213 -28.60 49.00 14.53
N LEU A 214 -27.68 49.43 13.65
CA LEU A 214 -26.39 50.14 13.83
C LEU A 214 -26.32 51.34 14.80
N ALA A 215 -25.14 51.55 15.42
CA ALA A 215 -24.44 52.85 15.43
C ALA A 215 -22.96 52.72 15.86
N ALA A 216 -22.10 53.43 15.14
CA ALA A 216 -20.66 53.56 15.33
C ALA A 216 -20.28 54.58 16.42
N GLN A 217 -19.06 54.49 16.96
CA GLN A 217 -18.26 55.66 17.31
C GLN A 217 -16.78 55.35 17.56
N GLU A 218 -15.97 56.39 17.37
CA GLU A 218 -14.59 56.42 16.91
C GLU A 218 -13.52 56.31 18.01
N ILE A 219 -12.31 56.02 17.55
CA ILE A 219 -11.02 56.05 18.24
C ILE A 219 -10.42 57.46 18.10
N PRO A 220 -9.62 57.93 19.07
CA PRO A 220 -8.45 58.73 18.73
C PRO A 220 -7.14 58.08 19.17
N ALA A 221 -6.14 58.26 18.31
CA ALA A 221 -4.75 57.83 18.44
C ALA A 221 -3.89 58.89 19.15
N GLU A 222 -2.57 58.65 19.15
CA GLU A 222 -1.42 59.52 19.50
C GLU A 222 -0.94 59.42 20.96
N ASP A 223 0.36 59.44 21.32
CA ASP A 223 1.64 59.19 20.63
C ASP A 223 2.76 59.15 21.72
N GLU A 224 3.95 58.70 21.33
CA GLU A 224 5.29 59.06 21.85
C GLU A 224 5.75 58.81 23.32
N ALA A 225 6.59 57.79 23.46
CA ALA A 225 8.03 57.83 23.81
C ALA A 225 8.62 58.75 24.91
N ALA A 226 9.48 58.08 25.71
CA ALA A 226 10.82 58.44 26.20
C ALA A 226 11.04 59.20 27.54
N ALA A 227 11.58 58.41 28.49
CA ALA A 227 12.82 58.62 29.25
C ALA A 227 12.99 59.82 30.20
N VAL A 228 13.30 59.53 31.49
CA VAL A 228 14.35 60.24 32.25
C VAL A 228 15.03 59.30 33.26
N SER A 229 16.34 59.16 33.10
CA SER A 229 17.39 58.63 33.97
C SER A 229 17.86 59.64 35.02
N THR A 230 18.46 59.22 36.14
CA THR A 230 19.65 59.84 36.80
C THR A 230 20.12 59.04 38.05
N PRO A 231 21.37 59.20 38.55
CA PRO A 231 22.37 58.10 38.56
C PRO A 231 23.19 57.98 39.87
N GLU A 232 24.38 57.34 39.77
CA GLU A 232 25.55 57.31 40.69
C GLU A 232 25.55 56.26 41.84
N ALA A 233 26.64 55.56 42.19
CA ALA A 233 28.01 55.44 41.71
C ALA A 233 28.67 54.16 42.31
N ALA A 234 29.73 53.66 41.65
CA ALA A 234 30.61 52.53 41.99
C ALA A 234 31.57 52.85 43.19
N PRO A 235 32.51 51.98 43.70
CA PRO A 235 33.14 50.81 43.05
C PRO A 235 33.59 49.60 43.94
N ALA A 236 34.23 48.64 43.25
CA ALA A 236 35.34 47.75 43.65
C ALA A 236 35.07 46.35 44.27
N ASP A 237 35.30 45.34 43.41
CA ASP A 237 36.12 44.12 43.57
C ASP A 237 36.32 43.45 44.94
N ASP A 238 35.83 42.20 45.04
CA ASP A 238 36.58 41.02 45.51
C ASP A 238 35.83 39.72 45.11
N GLU A 239 36.52 38.76 44.49
CA GLU A 239 36.06 37.38 44.18
C GLU A 239 35.86 36.54 45.47
N PRO A 240 35.43 35.25 45.44
CA PRO A 240 34.42 34.55 44.61
C PRO A 240 33.40 33.79 45.51
N THR A 241 32.12 33.68 45.14
CA THR A 241 31.22 32.70 45.79
C THR A 241 30.31 31.94 44.81
N GLY A 242 30.46 30.62 44.84
CA GLY A 242 29.37 29.66 45.03
C GLY A 242 28.38 29.44 43.87
N GLY A 243 28.57 28.32 43.16
CA GLY A 243 27.70 27.85 42.08
C GLY A 243 26.23 27.67 42.47
N GLY A 244 25.35 28.14 41.57
CA GLY A 244 23.98 27.65 41.49
C GLY A 244 23.96 26.16 41.11
N PRO A 245 22.90 25.43 41.50
CA PRO A 245 22.78 24.01 41.16
C PRO A 245 22.88 23.85 39.64
N PRO A 246 23.66 22.87 39.15
CA PRO A 246 23.77 22.61 37.72
C PRO A 246 22.37 22.33 37.15
N PRO A 247 22.10 22.72 35.90
CA PRO A 247 20.83 22.40 35.26
C PRO A 247 20.60 20.89 35.38
N HIS A 248 19.44 20.51 35.91
CA HIS A 248 19.02 19.11 36.00
C HIS A 248 18.93 18.55 34.58
N LEU A 249 20.01 17.91 34.12
CA LEU A 249 20.02 17.09 32.92
C LEU A 249 19.09 15.91 33.20
N ILE A 250 17.89 15.96 32.63
CA ILE A 250 17.01 14.80 32.59
C ILE A 250 17.80 13.74 31.81
N PRO A 251 18.16 12.61 32.42
CA PRO A 251 18.86 11.55 31.69
C PRO A 251 18.00 11.15 30.49
N PRO A 252 18.61 10.89 29.31
CA PRO A 252 17.85 10.43 28.16
C PRO A 252 17.01 9.23 28.59
N PRO A 253 15.75 9.13 28.12
CA PRO A 253 14.92 7.98 28.44
C PRO A 253 15.70 6.70 28.11
N PRO A 254 15.58 5.65 28.93
CA PRO A 254 16.30 4.41 28.69
C PRO A 254 16.04 3.96 27.24
N PRO A 255 17.08 3.46 26.53
CA PRO A 255 16.90 2.98 25.17
C PRO A 255 15.79 1.93 25.15
N GLY A 256 14.91 2.03 24.15
CA GLY A 256 13.82 1.08 23.96
C GLY A 256 14.33 -0.36 23.82
N PRO A 257 13.43 -1.35 23.88
CA PRO A 257 13.79 -2.75 23.71
C PRO A 257 14.51 -2.95 22.37
N VAL A 258 15.65 -3.63 22.41
CA VAL A 258 16.41 -4.02 21.22
C VAL A 258 15.93 -5.40 20.79
N PHE A 259 15.56 -5.51 19.51
CA PHE A 259 15.20 -6.77 18.87
C PHE A 259 16.28 -7.15 17.86
N GLU A 260 16.56 -8.44 17.73
CA GLU A 260 17.62 -8.96 16.86
C GLU A 260 17.09 -9.36 15.48
N HIS A 261 15.92 -10.00 15.46
CA HIS A 261 15.31 -10.59 14.26
C HIS A 261 14.02 -9.92 13.85
N LEU A 262 13.29 -9.29 14.77
CA LEU A 262 12.08 -8.57 14.43
C LEU A 262 12.38 -7.38 13.48
N PRO A 263 11.58 -7.23 12.39
CA PRO A 263 11.71 -6.11 11.45
C PRO A 263 11.51 -4.76 12.12
N GLU A 264 12.31 -3.77 11.75
CA GLU A 264 12.07 -2.39 12.15
C GLU A 264 11.01 -1.73 11.26
N VAL A 265 10.88 -2.22 10.02
CA VAL A 265 9.90 -1.73 9.05
C VAL A 265 9.19 -2.89 8.37
N TRP A 266 7.87 -2.82 8.32
CA TRP A 266 7.01 -3.68 7.50
C TRP A 266 6.59 -2.94 6.25
N VAL A 267 6.75 -3.55 5.08
CA VAL A 267 6.25 -3.03 3.81
C VAL A 267 5.21 -4.01 3.27
N LEU A 268 3.94 -3.60 3.35
CA LEU A 268 2.80 -4.46 3.11
C LEU A 268 2.20 -4.19 1.73
N GLU A 269 2.14 -5.21 0.88
CA GLU A 269 1.30 -5.19 -0.32
C GLU A 269 -0.12 -5.65 0.05
N LEU A 270 -1.11 -4.77 -0.11
CA LEU A 270 -2.50 -5.06 0.24
C LEU A 270 -3.41 -5.03 -0.99
N SER A 271 -4.21 -6.08 -1.16
CA SER A 271 -5.31 -6.11 -2.13
C SER A 271 -6.55 -5.38 -1.61
N SER A 272 -7.48 -5.02 -2.50
CA SER A 272 -8.78 -4.48 -2.08
C SER A 272 -9.59 -5.51 -1.27
N PHE A 273 -9.39 -6.81 -1.51
CA PHE A 273 -10.07 -7.87 -0.77
C PHE A 273 -9.62 -8.00 0.67
N GLN A 274 -8.33 -7.79 0.93
CA GLN A 274 -7.76 -7.78 2.29
C GLN A 274 -8.15 -6.51 3.06
N LEU A 275 -8.37 -5.41 2.34
CA LEU A 275 -8.82 -4.14 2.91
C LEU A 275 -10.35 -4.10 3.09
N GLU A 276 -11.10 -5.01 2.49
CA GLU A 276 -12.55 -5.05 2.67
C GLU A 276 -12.91 -5.45 4.10
N GLY A 277 -13.70 -4.60 4.76
CA GLY A 277 -14.16 -4.85 6.12
C GLY A 277 -13.07 -4.75 7.20
N VAL A 278 -11.82 -4.41 6.85
CA VAL A 278 -10.74 -4.25 7.84
C VAL A 278 -11.09 -3.15 8.84
N GLN A 279 -10.83 -3.40 10.13
CA GLN A 279 -11.05 -2.41 11.19
C GLN A 279 -9.81 -2.25 12.06
N GLY A 280 -9.42 -0.99 12.31
CA GLY A 280 -8.33 -0.69 13.25
C GLY A 280 -6.92 -0.93 12.70
N PHE A 281 -6.76 -1.10 11.39
CA PHE A 281 -5.44 -1.07 10.75
C PHE A 281 -4.93 0.38 10.65
N GLU A 282 -3.79 0.66 11.28
CA GLU A 282 -3.18 1.99 11.34
C GLU A 282 -1.70 1.93 10.94
N PRO A 283 -1.38 2.14 9.64
CA PRO A 283 0.00 2.18 9.19
C PRO A 283 0.69 3.51 9.55
N THR A 284 2.01 3.53 9.49
CA THR A 284 2.79 4.78 9.58
C THR A 284 2.58 5.64 8.34
N ALA A 285 2.63 5.03 7.16
CA ALA A 285 2.39 5.68 5.88
C ALA A 285 1.69 4.71 4.93
N ALA A 286 0.79 5.22 4.10
CA ALA A 286 0.06 4.39 3.15
C ALA A 286 -0.15 5.09 1.82
N THR A 287 -0.32 4.30 0.75
CA THR A 287 -0.67 4.81 -0.58
C THR A 287 -1.72 3.95 -1.27
N VAL A 288 -2.57 4.63 -2.05
CA VAL A 288 -3.29 4.02 -3.17
C VAL A 288 -2.63 4.55 -4.43
N LEU A 289 -1.92 3.69 -5.17
CA LEU A 289 -1.11 4.12 -6.32
C LEU A 289 -1.93 4.64 -7.49
N ASN A 290 -3.10 4.02 -7.72
CA ASN A 290 -4.04 4.32 -8.79
C ASN A 290 -5.30 3.46 -8.62
N VAL A 291 -6.41 3.89 -9.21
CA VAL A 291 -7.68 3.17 -9.26
C VAL A 291 -8.20 3.15 -10.69
N THR A 292 -7.99 2.02 -11.37
CA THR A 292 -8.60 1.69 -12.67
C THR A 292 -9.48 0.45 -12.55
N GLN A 293 -10.36 0.22 -13.52
CA GLN A 293 -11.31 -0.89 -13.53
C GLN A 293 -10.62 -2.25 -13.32
N ASP A 294 -11.02 -2.95 -12.26
CA ASP A 294 -10.62 -4.31 -11.92
C ASP A 294 -11.62 -4.86 -10.89
N HIS A 295 -11.75 -6.19 -10.80
CA HIS A 295 -12.53 -6.88 -9.76
C HIS A 295 -13.99 -6.41 -9.54
N LEU A 296 -14.67 -5.94 -10.59
CA LEU A 296 -16.07 -5.50 -10.47
C LEU A 296 -17.04 -6.65 -10.20
N ASP A 297 -16.70 -7.85 -10.64
CA ASP A 297 -17.38 -9.11 -10.29
C ASP A 297 -17.49 -9.33 -8.78
N TRP A 298 -16.52 -8.80 -8.02
CA TRP A 298 -16.46 -8.93 -6.57
C TRP A 298 -17.01 -7.71 -5.83
N HIS A 299 -16.63 -6.50 -6.28
CA HIS A 299 -16.95 -5.24 -5.59
C HIS A 299 -18.29 -4.64 -6.02
N GLY A 300 -18.84 -5.07 -7.16
CA GLY A 300 -20.10 -4.57 -7.74
C GLY A 300 -19.96 -3.22 -8.46
N SER A 301 -19.16 -2.28 -7.93
CA SER A 301 -18.94 -0.97 -8.56
C SER A 301 -17.53 -0.42 -8.35
N MET A 302 -17.16 0.58 -9.15
CA MET A 302 -15.88 1.29 -9.00
C MET A 302 -15.78 2.08 -7.70
N GLU A 303 -16.90 2.65 -7.23
CA GLU A 303 -16.97 3.38 -5.97
C GLU A 303 -16.70 2.44 -4.78
N SER A 304 -17.32 1.26 -4.78
CA SER A 304 -17.10 0.22 -3.77
C SER A 304 -15.63 -0.25 -3.76
N TYR A 305 -15.08 -0.50 -4.95
CA TYR A 305 -13.67 -0.88 -5.11
C TYR A 305 -12.69 0.19 -4.62
N ALA A 306 -12.95 1.47 -4.94
CA ALA A 306 -12.16 2.60 -4.47
C ALA A 306 -12.28 2.78 -2.95
N ALA A 307 -13.50 2.69 -2.40
CA ALA A 307 -13.75 2.77 -0.97
C ALA A 307 -13.04 1.65 -0.19
N ALA A 308 -12.99 0.44 -0.74
CA ALA A 308 -12.23 -0.66 -0.18
C ALA A 308 -10.75 -0.32 -0.07
N LYS A 309 -10.14 0.21 -1.13
CA LYS A 309 -8.74 0.62 -1.11
C LYS A 309 -8.46 1.78 -0.15
N ALA A 310 -9.38 2.75 -0.06
CA ALA A 310 -9.21 3.92 0.80
C ALA A 310 -9.07 3.57 2.29
N ARG A 311 -9.56 2.40 2.73
CA ARG A 311 -9.37 1.91 4.11
C ARG A 311 -7.90 1.70 4.48
N ILE A 312 -6.99 1.61 3.51
CA ILE A 312 -5.56 1.47 3.76
C ILE A 312 -4.98 2.63 4.57
N PHE A 313 -5.56 3.82 4.48
CA PHE A 313 -5.00 5.01 5.10
C PHE A 313 -5.19 5.09 6.61
N GLY A 314 -6.02 4.22 7.22
CA GLY A 314 -6.34 4.34 8.64
C GLY A 314 -6.88 5.73 9.00
N LYS A 315 -6.65 6.16 10.24
CA LYS A 315 -7.08 7.46 10.77
C LYS A 315 -5.95 8.49 10.86
N GLU A 316 -4.72 8.04 11.10
CA GLU A 316 -3.58 8.89 11.46
C GLU A 316 -2.37 8.75 10.53
N ALA A 317 -2.25 7.66 9.75
CA ALA A 317 -1.16 7.45 8.79
C ALA A 317 -0.87 8.64 7.86
N VAL A 318 0.38 8.81 7.44
CA VAL A 318 0.70 9.75 6.35
C VAL A 318 0.09 9.23 5.05
N MET A 319 -0.75 10.04 4.41
CA MET A 319 -1.35 9.70 3.12
C MET A 319 -0.41 10.09 1.99
N VAL A 320 0.18 9.10 1.32
CA VAL A 320 0.96 9.29 0.10
C VAL A 320 0.03 9.16 -1.11
N ILE A 321 -0.29 10.28 -1.74
CA ILE A 321 -1.38 10.40 -2.72
C ILE A 321 -0.84 10.57 -4.14
N ASN A 322 -1.39 9.80 -5.08
CA ASN A 322 -1.15 10.03 -6.50
C ASN A 322 -2.04 11.19 -6.99
N ARG A 323 -1.43 12.34 -7.30
CA ARG A 323 -2.18 13.51 -7.79
C ARG A 323 -2.62 13.39 -9.26
N ASP A 324 -2.02 12.47 -10.01
CA ASP A 324 -2.40 12.21 -11.40
C ASP A 324 -3.69 11.37 -11.50
N ASP A 325 -4.16 10.77 -10.39
CA ASP A 325 -5.36 9.96 -10.33
C ASP A 325 -6.49 10.67 -9.55
N PRO A 326 -7.53 11.18 -10.23
CA PRO A 326 -8.61 11.91 -9.58
C PRO A 326 -9.43 11.11 -8.57
N LEU A 327 -9.49 9.77 -8.70
CA LEU A 327 -10.18 8.94 -7.71
C LEU A 327 -9.36 8.81 -6.43
N VAL A 328 -8.03 8.76 -6.55
CA VAL A 328 -7.12 8.74 -5.40
C VAL A 328 -7.05 10.10 -4.72
N GLU A 329 -6.96 11.21 -5.47
CA GLU A 329 -6.93 12.56 -4.88
C GLU A 329 -8.21 12.84 -4.06
N LYS A 330 -9.37 12.34 -4.51
CA LYS A 330 -10.65 12.43 -3.78
C LYS A 330 -10.69 11.63 -2.47
N MET A 331 -9.73 10.75 -2.20
CA MET A 331 -9.68 9.99 -0.95
C MET A 331 -9.20 10.83 0.24
N ILE A 332 -8.64 12.02 -0.01
CA ILE A 332 -8.22 12.92 1.05
C ILE A 332 -9.47 13.40 1.82
N PRO A 333 -9.56 13.16 3.14
CA PRO A 333 -10.70 13.60 3.91
C PRO A 333 -10.74 15.12 4.01
N ALA A 334 -11.94 15.69 4.07
CA ALA A 334 -12.12 17.10 4.36
C ALA A 334 -11.53 17.46 5.74
N PRO A 335 -10.94 18.66 5.91
CA PRO A 335 -10.45 19.12 7.20
C PRO A 335 -11.55 19.07 8.26
N THR A 336 -11.21 18.59 9.47
CA THR A 336 -12.16 18.55 10.58
C THR A 336 -12.07 19.83 11.41
N PRO A 337 -13.17 20.33 12.00
CA PRO A 337 -13.12 21.51 12.86
C PRO A 337 -12.19 21.28 14.06
N GLY A 338 -11.28 22.23 14.31
CA GLY A 338 -10.48 22.20 15.53
C GLY A 338 -11.33 22.43 16.77
N LYS A 339 -10.90 21.93 17.93
CA LYS A 339 -11.60 22.17 19.21
C LYS A 339 -11.37 23.60 19.69
N GLY A 340 -12.37 24.47 19.56
CA GLY A 340 -12.39 25.83 20.12
C GLY A 340 -12.75 26.92 19.10
N ARG A 341 -13.19 28.09 19.58
CA ARG A 341 -13.71 29.20 18.75
C ARG A 341 -12.70 29.77 17.74
N PHE A 342 -11.40 29.52 17.93
CA PHE A 342 -10.31 29.96 17.06
C PHE A 342 -9.38 28.81 16.63
N ALA A 343 -9.81 27.55 16.78
CA ALA A 343 -8.97 26.42 16.46
C ALA A 343 -8.86 26.24 14.94
N LYS A 344 -7.63 26.12 14.44
CA LYS A 344 -7.38 25.81 13.02
C LYS A 344 -8.00 24.45 12.68
N PRO A 345 -8.56 24.28 11.47
CA PRO A 345 -8.99 22.96 10.99
C PRO A 345 -7.84 21.96 11.11
N ILE A 346 -8.15 20.74 11.56
CA ILE A 346 -7.18 19.65 11.62
C ILE A 346 -7.17 18.99 10.24
N GLU A 347 -6.07 19.20 9.52
CA GLU A 347 -5.84 18.60 8.22
C GLU A 347 -5.11 17.26 8.37
N ARG A 348 -5.41 16.36 7.44
CA ARG A 348 -4.70 15.10 7.30
C ARG A 348 -3.28 15.38 6.82
N HIS A 349 -2.29 14.64 7.35
CA HIS A 349 -0.93 14.72 6.81
C HIS A 349 -0.86 14.02 5.45
N VAL A 350 -0.70 14.81 4.38
CA VAL A 350 -0.67 14.34 2.99
C VAL A 350 0.65 14.70 2.33
N VAL A 351 1.25 13.75 1.62
CA VAL A 351 2.37 13.95 0.70
C VAL A 351 1.94 13.47 -0.68
N ARG A 352 2.09 14.29 -1.73
CA ARG A 352 1.69 13.90 -3.08
C ARG A 352 2.86 13.45 -3.94
N PHE A 353 2.60 12.52 -4.84
CA PHE A 353 3.48 12.19 -5.96
C PHE A 353 2.71 12.27 -7.29
N GLY A 354 3.43 12.52 -8.38
CA GLY A 354 2.85 12.66 -9.72
C GLY A 354 3.92 12.87 -10.79
N LEU A 355 3.49 12.86 -12.05
CA LEU A 355 4.36 12.97 -13.24
C LEU A 355 4.52 14.41 -13.74
N ASP A 356 3.92 15.36 -13.05
CA ASP A 356 4.12 16.80 -13.17
C ASP A 356 5.00 17.35 -12.03
N ALA A 357 5.31 18.64 -12.10
CA ALA A 357 6.09 19.33 -11.07
C ALA A 357 5.34 19.32 -9.73
N PRO A 358 6.04 19.12 -8.59
CA PRO A 358 5.41 19.14 -7.28
C PRO A 358 4.83 20.53 -6.97
N GLN A 359 3.67 20.56 -6.30
CA GLN A 359 2.87 21.77 -6.12
C GLN A 359 2.89 22.31 -4.69
N ARG A 360 3.40 21.54 -3.71
CA ARG A 360 3.46 21.90 -2.29
C ARG A 360 4.73 21.39 -1.63
N PRO A 361 5.19 22.00 -0.53
CA PRO A 361 6.33 21.46 0.22
C PRO A 361 6.09 20.01 0.65
N GLY A 362 7.11 19.18 0.50
CA GLY A 362 7.05 17.75 0.75
C GLY A 362 6.67 16.90 -0.46
N ASP A 363 5.99 17.46 -1.46
CA ASP A 363 5.55 16.72 -2.64
C ASP A 363 6.73 16.26 -3.51
N PHE A 364 6.56 15.09 -4.10
CA PHE A 364 7.50 14.47 -5.04
C PHE A 364 6.96 14.61 -6.46
N GLY A 365 7.78 14.85 -7.47
CA GLY A 365 7.29 14.99 -8.85
C GLY A 365 8.36 14.76 -9.92
N VAL A 366 7.98 15.08 -11.16
CA VAL A 366 8.91 15.08 -12.30
C VAL A 366 8.99 16.49 -12.88
N LEU A 367 10.21 17.00 -13.02
CA LEU A 367 10.48 18.29 -13.65
C LEU A 367 11.36 18.10 -14.89
N VAL A 368 10.95 18.64 -16.04
CA VAL A 368 11.77 18.59 -17.27
C VAL A 368 12.56 19.87 -17.38
N GLU A 369 13.89 19.76 -17.33
CA GLU A 369 14.81 20.88 -17.48
C GLU A 369 15.87 20.54 -18.52
N ASN A 370 16.06 21.42 -19.51
CA ASN A 370 17.04 21.24 -20.58
C ASN A 370 16.92 19.87 -21.29
N GLY A 371 15.69 19.36 -21.43
CA GLY A 371 15.41 18.07 -22.07
C GLY A 371 15.61 16.84 -21.17
N ILE A 372 16.03 17.02 -19.91
CA ILE A 372 16.20 15.93 -18.95
C ILE A 372 15.03 15.93 -17.98
N ALA A 373 14.35 14.78 -17.85
CA ALA A 373 13.34 14.58 -16.82
C ALA A 373 14.01 14.24 -15.49
N TRP A 374 13.79 15.05 -14.46
CA TRP A 374 14.32 14.88 -13.11
C TRP A 374 13.24 14.40 -12.15
N LEU A 375 13.55 13.40 -11.33
CA LEU A 375 12.81 13.15 -10.10
C LEU A 375 13.16 14.26 -9.11
N VAL A 376 12.14 14.91 -8.55
CA VAL A 376 12.31 16.07 -7.66
C VAL A 376 11.44 15.97 -6.41
N ARG A 377 11.81 16.72 -5.38
CA ARG A 377 11.00 16.98 -4.18
C ARG A 377 10.90 18.49 -3.95
N ALA A 378 9.70 19.00 -3.66
CA ALA A 378 9.53 20.37 -3.22
C ALA A 378 9.84 20.50 -1.72
N LEU A 379 10.55 21.56 -1.34
CA LEU A 379 10.87 21.95 0.02
C LEU A 379 10.25 23.32 0.33
N GLU A 380 10.08 23.60 1.62
CA GLU A 380 9.75 24.96 2.06
C GLU A 380 10.89 25.91 1.66
N PRO A 381 10.57 27.15 1.25
CA PRO A 381 11.60 28.15 0.98
C PRO A 381 12.38 28.46 2.26
N ASP A 382 13.71 28.52 2.15
CA ASP A 382 14.56 28.95 3.27
C ASP A 382 14.19 30.39 3.71
N GLU A 383 14.23 30.67 5.03
CA GLU A 383 13.93 32.00 5.60
C GLU A 383 14.79 33.13 5.01
N THR A 384 15.94 32.80 4.41
CA THR A 384 16.85 33.74 3.73
C THR A 384 16.40 34.14 2.31
N GLY A 385 15.45 33.40 1.73
CA GLY A 385 14.90 33.60 0.39
C GLY A 385 13.68 34.52 0.33
N VAL A 386 13.16 34.99 1.48
CA VAL A 386 12.02 35.92 1.54
C VAL A 386 12.42 37.27 0.96
N LYS A 387 12.30 37.42 -0.37
CA LYS A 387 12.26 38.73 -1.00
C LYS A 387 11.05 39.45 -0.39
N LYS A 388 11.30 40.51 0.38
CA LYS A 388 10.25 41.38 0.95
C LYS A 388 9.27 41.75 -0.17
N HIS A 389 8.09 41.13 -0.19
CA HIS A 389 7.04 41.52 -1.12
C HIS A 389 6.64 42.95 -0.82
N LYS A 390 6.58 43.75 -1.89
CA LYS A 390 6.12 45.14 -1.85
C LYS A 390 4.64 45.12 -1.49
N ARG A 391 4.27 45.84 -0.43
CA ARG A 391 2.91 45.94 0.11
C ARG A 391 1.93 46.34 -1.01
N GLY A 392 1.09 45.41 -1.47
CA GLY A 392 0.03 45.65 -2.46
C GLY A 392 -0.02 44.73 -3.69
N ALA A 393 0.86 43.75 -3.85
CA ALA A 393 0.69 42.69 -4.85
C ALA A 393 -0.14 41.53 -4.27
N ALA A 394 -0.98 40.90 -5.09
CA ALA A 394 -1.67 39.66 -4.74
C ALA A 394 -0.67 38.64 -4.18
N VAL A 395 -1.13 37.77 -3.29
CA VAL A 395 -0.33 36.64 -2.78
C VAL A 395 -0.05 35.71 -3.96
N GLU A 396 1.00 36.02 -4.73
CA GLU A 396 1.54 35.14 -5.74
C GLU A 396 2.33 34.04 -5.03
N GLU A 397 2.15 32.83 -5.56
CA GLU A 397 2.71 31.53 -5.17
C GLU A 397 4.00 31.63 -4.33
N GLU A 398 3.99 31.04 -3.13
CA GLU A 398 5.21 30.86 -2.35
C GLU A 398 6.26 30.15 -3.23
N ASP A 399 7.42 30.78 -3.49
CA ASP A 399 8.50 30.24 -4.33
C ASP A 399 8.99 28.90 -3.74
N LEU A 400 8.46 27.77 -4.23
CA LEU A 400 8.87 26.43 -3.78
C LEU A 400 10.34 26.17 -4.12
N MET A 401 11.11 25.71 -3.14
CA MET A 401 12.48 25.25 -3.42
C MET A 401 12.44 23.82 -3.98
N ILE A 402 12.92 23.63 -5.21
CA ILE A 402 12.94 22.32 -5.86
C ILE A 402 14.29 21.61 -5.62
N GLN A 403 14.26 20.52 -4.85
CA GLN A 403 15.38 19.61 -4.67
C GLN A 403 15.40 18.57 -5.80
N ARG A 404 16.44 18.60 -6.63
CA ARG A 404 16.69 17.57 -7.64
C ARG A 404 17.26 16.33 -6.98
N LEU A 405 16.61 15.18 -7.20
CA LEU A 405 16.98 13.92 -6.58
C LEU A 405 17.86 13.10 -7.53
N MET A 406 17.35 12.77 -8.72
CA MET A 406 18.10 12.09 -9.77
C MET A 406 17.42 12.24 -11.14
N PRO A 407 18.14 12.08 -12.25
CA PRO A 407 17.55 11.94 -13.57
C PRO A 407 16.67 10.68 -13.66
N ALA A 408 15.50 10.77 -14.30
CA ALA A 408 14.58 9.65 -14.47
C ALA A 408 15.15 8.55 -15.40
N ASP A 409 16.03 8.93 -16.34
CA ASP A 409 16.74 8.00 -17.22
C ASP A 409 17.88 7.24 -16.51
N ALA A 410 18.24 7.63 -15.29
CA ALA A 410 19.17 6.88 -14.45
C ALA A 410 18.50 5.68 -13.75
N LEU A 411 17.16 5.58 -13.80
CA LEU A 411 16.43 4.39 -13.38
C LEU A 411 16.69 3.25 -14.39
N ARG A 412 17.00 2.05 -13.88
CA ARG A 412 17.07 0.83 -14.71
C ARG A 412 15.68 0.40 -15.17
N VAL A 413 14.69 0.52 -14.29
CA VAL A 413 13.28 0.31 -14.63
C VAL A 413 12.77 1.49 -15.49
N ARG A 414 12.42 1.20 -16.75
CA ARG A 414 12.04 2.22 -17.74
C ARG A 414 10.56 2.59 -17.68
N GLY A 415 10.21 3.76 -18.21
CA GLY A 415 8.82 4.21 -18.40
C GLY A 415 8.27 5.11 -17.29
N ARG A 416 7.32 5.99 -17.66
CA ARG A 416 6.75 7.00 -16.75
C ARG A 416 6.07 6.38 -15.52
N HIS A 417 5.39 5.24 -15.68
CA HIS A 417 4.76 4.55 -14.54
C HIS A 417 5.80 4.07 -13.50
N ASN A 418 7.00 3.70 -13.91
CA ASN A 418 8.08 3.33 -12.98
C ASN A 418 8.69 4.55 -12.28
N ALA A 419 8.76 5.70 -12.95
CA ALA A 419 9.07 6.97 -12.28
C ALA A 419 8.02 7.31 -11.20
N ALA A 420 6.72 7.14 -11.48
CA ALA A 420 5.66 7.33 -10.49
C ALA A 420 5.80 6.34 -9.31
N ASN A 421 6.06 5.06 -9.56
CA ASN A 421 6.32 4.06 -8.51
C ASN A 421 7.55 4.44 -7.66
N ALA A 422 8.61 4.96 -8.28
CA ALA A 422 9.80 5.43 -7.59
C ALA A 422 9.52 6.64 -6.67
N LEU A 423 8.75 7.63 -7.16
CA LEU A 423 8.35 8.79 -6.35
C LEU A 423 7.46 8.35 -5.18
N ALA A 424 6.53 7.42 -5.39
CA ALA A 424 5.72 6.85 -4.32
C ALA A 424 6.57 6.11 -3.28
N ALA A 425 7.52 5.27 -3.71
CA ALA A 425 8.42 4.54 -2.83
C ALA A 425 9.30 5.48 -1.98
N LEU A 426 9.87 6.52 -2.59
CA LEU A 426 10.64 7.55 -1.89
C LEU A 426 9.78 8.31 -0.87
N ALA A 427 8.56 8.68 -1.23
CA ALA A 427 7.64 9.38 -0.34
C ALA A 427 7.25 8.52 0.87
N LEU A 428 6.89 7.25 0.65
CA LEU A 428 6.54 6.29 1.71
C LEU A 428 7.71 6.04 2.66
N ALA A 429 8.90 5.76 2.11
CA ALA A 429 10.08 5.50 2.91
C ALA A 429 10.54 6.74 3.69
N THR A 430 10.45 7.93 3.09
CA THR A 430 10.72 9.20 3.80
C THR A 430 9.71 9.42 4.93
N ALA A 431 8.43 9.16 4.71
CA ALA A 431 7.40 9.25 5.75
C ALA A 431 7.61 8.24 6.91
N ALA A 432 8.26 7.10 6.64
CA ALA A 432 8.71 6.15 7.65
C ALA A 432 10.07 6.51 8.30
N GLY A 433 10.62 7.69 8.00
CA GLY A 433 11.86 8.20 8.59
C GLY A 433 13.13 7.58 8.00
N SER A 434 13.12 7.16 6.73
CA SER A 434 14.32 6.69 6.03
C SER A 434 15.01 7.84 5.28
N PRO A 435 16.35 8.00 5.39
CA PRO A 435 17.07 9.12 4.78
C PRO A 435 17.17 9.00 3.25
N LEU A 436 16.99 10.10 2.53
CA LEU A 436 16.96 10.13 1.05
C LEU A 436 18.26 9.64 0.39
N ALA A 437 19.43 10.05 0.89
CA ALA A 437 20.72 9.78 0.24
C ALA A 437 20.99 8.27 -0.04
N PRO A 438 20.93 7.35 0.95
CA PRO A 438 21.10 5.92 0.67
C PRO A 438 19.97 5.34 -0.20
N MET A 439 18.74 5.87 -0.08
CA MET A 439 17.62 5.43 -0.91
C MET A 439 17.85 5.79 -2.39
N LEU A 440 18.38 6.97 -2.72
CA LEU A 440 18.66 7.33 -4.11
C LEU A 440 19.75 6.45 -4.74
N HIS A 441 20.72 6.00 -3.94
CA HIS A 441 21.69 5.01 -4.39
C HIS A 441 21.03 3.65 -4.68
N GLY A 442 20.20 3.16 -3.75
CA GLY A 442 19.44 1.92 -3.94
C GLY A 442 18.49 1.99 -5.15
N LEU A 443 17.83 3.13 -5.35
CA LEU A 443 16.88 3.34 -6.44
C LEU A 443 17.55 3.26 -7.81
N ARG A 444 18.78 3.77 -7.94
CA ARG A 444 19.57 3.66 -9.16
C ARG A 444 19.93 2.20 -9.50
N GLU A 445 20.05 1.32 -8.51
CA GLU A 445 20.43 -0.08 -8.69
C GLU A 445 19.23 -1.02 -8.88
N TYR A 446 18.03 -0.61 -8.47
CA TYR A 446 16.81 -1.40 -8.55
C TYR A 446 16.50 -1.83 -10.00
N ALA A 447 16.47 -3.14 -10.23
CA ALA A 447 16.35 -3.73 -11.57
C ALA A 447 14.93 -4.16 -11.95
N GLY A 448 13.95 -4.06 -11.04
CA GLY A 448 12.59 -4.54 -11.26
C GLY A 448 12.33 -5.93 -10.67
N GLU A 449 11.07 -6.37 -10.80
CA GLU A 449 10.61 -7.68 -10.34
C GLU A 449 10.58 -8.70 -11.49
N PRO A 450 10.80 -10.00 -11.21
CA PRO A 450 10.53 -11.05 -12.18
C PRO A 450 9.08 -10.98 -12.71
N HIS A 451 8.90 -11.35 -13.98
CA HIS A 451 7.64 -11.41 -14.71
C HIS A 451 6.94 -10.06 -14.93
N ARG A 452 7.70 -8.96 -14.94
CA ARG A 452 7.17 -7.60 -15.17
C ARG A 452 7.92 -6.91 -16.30
N VAL A 453 7.56 -7.27 -17.53
CA VAL A 453 8.31 -6.95 -18.76
C VAL A 453 9.76 -7.45 -18.61
N GLU A 454 9.89 -8.69 -18.14
CA GLU A 454 11.17 -9.35 -17.95
C GLU A 454 11.73 -9.81 -19.30
N PHE A 455 12.95 -9.42 -19.62
CA PHE A 455 13.64 -9.94 -20.79
C PHE A 455 14.01 -11.41 -20.56
N ILE A 456 13.56 -12.29 -21.45
CA ILE A 456 13.82 -13.72 -21.38
C ILE A 456 15.01 -14.12 -22.25
N ALA A 457 14.96 -13.77 -23.52
CA ALA A 457 15.97 -14.17 -24.50
C ALA A 457 15.87 -13.32 -25.78
N THR A 458 16.93 -13.34 -26.58
CA THR A 458 16.88 -12.96 -27.99
C THR A 458 16.94 -14.22 -28.83
N VAL A 459 15.96 -14.43 -29.71
CA VAL A 459 15.88 -15.59 -30.61
C VAL A 459 15.75 -15.11 -32.05
N ASN A 460 16.69 -15.47 -32.94
CA ASN A 460 16.71 -15.01 -34.34
C ASN A 460 16.60 -13.47 -34.49
N GLY A 461 17.21 -12.71 -33.57
CA GLY A 461 17.14 -11.24 -33.54
C GLY A 461 15.81 -10.67 -33.06
N VAL A 462 14.90 -11.49 -32.52
CA VAL A 462 13.65 -11.08 -31.88
C VAL A 462 13.78 -11.23 -30.38
N GLU A 463 13.46 -10.20 -29.62
CA GLU A 463 13.52 -10.26 -28.16
C GLU A 463 12.21 -10.78 -27.56
N ALA A 464 12.28 -11.58 -26.50
CA ALA A 464 11.12 -12.10 -25.79
C ALA A 464 10.98 -11.46 -24.42
N TYR A 465 9.78 -10.99 -24.10
CA TYR A 465 9.46 -10.36 -22.82
C TYR A 465 8.27 -11.03 -22.14
N ASP A 466 8.44 -11.36 -20.86
CA ASP A 466 7.37 -11.86 -19.99
C ASP A 466 6.80 -10.75 -19.11
N ASP A 467 5.51 -10.47 -19.30
CA ASP A 467 4.69 -9.60 -18.46
C ASP A 467 3.43 -10.36 -18.02
N SER A 468 3.59 -11.64 -17.64
CA SER A 468 2.50 -12.49 -17.15
C SER A 468 1.76 -11.92 -15.93
N LYS A 469 2.36 -10.98 -15.18
CA LYS A 469 1.71 -10.23 -14.09
C LYS A 469 0.76 -9.12 -14.58
N GLY A 470 0.75 -8.80 -15.87
CA GLY A 470 -0.21 -7.88 -16.50
C GLY A 470 -1.62 -8.46 -16.59
N THR A 471 -2.28 -8.68 -15.44
CA THR A 471 -3.58 -9.37 -15.35
C THR A 471 -4.80 -8.48 -15.56
N ASN A 472 -4.60 -7.20 -15.87
CA ASN A 472 -5.66 -6.22 -16.13
C ASN A 472 -5.29 -5.32 -17.31
N VAL A 473 -6.28 -4.67 -17.90
CA VAL A 473 -6.12 -3.84 -19.11
C VAL A 473 -5.14 -2.69 -18.89
N GLY A 474 -5.19 -2.03 -17.73
CA GLY A 474 -4.30 -0.91 -17.41
C GLY A 474 -2.82 -1.30 -17.38
N ALA A 475 -2.50 -2.48 -16.84
CA ALA A 475 -1.13 -3.00 -16.81
C ALA A 475 -0.60 -3.23 -18.23
N THR A 476 -1.39 -3.89 -19.08
CA THR A 476 -1.01 -4.17 -20.46
C THR A 476 -0.89 -2.90 -21.30
N VAL A 477 -1.77 -1.91 -21.12
CA VAL A 477 -1.63 -0.59 -21.75
C VAL A 477 -0.31 0.08 -21.35
N ALA A 478 0.08 0.01 -20.08
CA ALA A 478 1.34 0.56 -19.61
C ALA A 478 2.56 -0.17 -20.21
N ALA A 479 2.51 -1.50 -20.30
CA ALA A 479 3.56 -2.32 -20.92
C ALA A 479 3.71 -2.02 -22.42
N LEU A 480 2.60 -1.94 -23.16
CA LEU A 480 2.59 -1.65 -24.60
C LEU A 480 3.15 -0.26 -24.92
N ASN A 481 2.77 0.77 -24.16
CA ASN A 481 3.30 2.11 -24.37
C ASN A 481 4.79 2.18 -23.97
N GLY A 482 5.16 1.62 -22.81
CA GLY A 482 6.54 1.67 -22.32
C GLY A 482 7.52 0.94 -23.23
N LEU A 483 7.27 -0.34 -23.49
CA LEU A 483 8.15 -1.15 -24.35
C LEU A 483 8.04 -0.73 -25.82
N GLY A 484 6.85 -0.30 -26.26
CA GLY A 484 6.62 0.15 -27.63
C GLY A 484 7.33 1.47 -27.98
N GLU A 485 7.54 2.36 -27.01
CA GLU A 485 8.38 3.54 -27.19
C GLU A 485 9.87 3.19 -27.23
N ASP A 486 10.32 2.26 -26.38
CA ASP A 486 11.72 1.80 -26.33
C ASP A 486 12.14 1.05 -27.62
N LYS A 487 11.23 0.26 -28.19
CA LYS A 487 11.49 -0.49 -29.43
C LYS A 487 11.35 0.33 -30.70
N ALA A 488 10.86 1.58 -30.65
CA ALA A 488 10.66 2.37 -31.86
C ALA A 488 12.00 2.55 -32.64
N PRO A 489 12.03 2.32 -33.97
CA PRO A 489 10.88 2.15 -34.88
C PRO A 489 10.38 0.70 -35.05
N ASN A 490 11.01 -0.28 -34.41
CA ASN A 490 10.56 -1.68 -34.41
C ASN A 490 9.24 -1.84 -33.65
N LYS A 491 8.62 -3.01 -33.80
CA LYS A 491 7.26 -3.28 -33.33
C LYS A 491 7.20 -4.44 -32.34
N LEU A 492 6.08 -4.53 -31.64
CA LEU A 492 5.77 -5.64 -30.75
C LEU A 492 4.88 -6.68 -31.45
N VAL A 493 5.04 -7.95 -31.13
CA VAL A 493 4.03 -8.99 -31.37
C VAL A 493 3.53 -9.46 -30.01
N VAL A 494 2.23 -9.29 -29.75
CA VAL A 494 1.70 -9.35 -28.38
C VAL A 494 0.77 -10.54 -28.21
N ILE A 495 0.88 -11.23 -27.08
CA ILE A 495 -0.04 -12.29 -26.68
C ILE A 495 -0.99 -11.75 -25.60
N LEU A 496 -2.29 -11.75 -25.90
CA LEU A 496 -3.38 -11.25 -25.05
C LEU A 496 -4.35 -12.40 -24.68
N GLY A 497 -5.05 -12.25 -23.57
CA GLY A 497 -6.20 -13.08 -23.23
C GLY A 497 -6.07 -13.94 -21.96
N GLY A 498 -7.16 -14.63 -21.64
CA GLY A 498 -7.42 -15.28 -20.35
C GLY A 498 -8.82 -14.94 -19.82
N ASP A 499 -8.99 -14.96 -18.50
CA ASP A 499 -10.20 -14.50 -17.79
C ASP A 499 -10.14 -12.99 -17.50
N GLY A 500 -10.89 -12.22 -18.28
CA GLY A 500 -10.94 -10.76 -18.26
C GLY A 500 -11.84 -10.16 -17.19
N LYS A 501 -12.65 -10.96 -16.48
CA LYS A 501 -13.50 -10.52 -15.35
C LYS A 501 -14.43 -9.34 -15.68
N GLY A 502 -14.91 -9.28 -16.92
CA GLY A 502 -15.82 -8.22 -17.37
C GLY A 502 -15.19 -6.83 -17.48
N GLN A 503 -13.86 -6.74 -17.61
CA GLN A 503 -13.17 -5.48 -17.90
C GLN A 503 -13.52 -4.93 -19.29
N ASP A 504 -13.47 -3.61 -19.43
CA ASP A 504 -13.49 -2.96 -20.75
C ASP A 504 -12.11 -3.03 -21.41
N PHE A 505 -12.02 -3.75 -22.54
CA PHE A 505 -10.79 -3.91 -23.32
C PHE A 505 -10.53 -2.74 -24.28
N THR A 506 -11.47 -1.81 -24.47
CA THR A 506 -11.35 -0.65 -25.38
C THR A 506 -10.02 0.11 -25.27
N PRO A 507 -9.46 0.35 -24.07
CA PRO A 507 -8.18 1.05 -23.91
C PRO A 507 -6.98 0.38 -24.60
N LEU A 508 -7.05 -0.90 -24.97
CA LEU A 508 -5.98 -1.61 -25.69
C LEU A 508 -5.82 -1.12 -27.14
N ALA A 509 -6.87 -0.59 -27.76
CA ALA A 509 -6.88 -0.28 -29.19
C ALA A 509 -5.79 0.72 -29.60
N THR A 510 -5.66 1.83 -28.87
CA THR A 510 -4.70 2.89 -29.16
C THR A 510 -3.23 2.42 -29.06
N PRO A 511 -2.76 1.81 -27.96
CA PRO A 511 -1.39 1.33 -27.90
C PRO A 511 -1.10 0.20 -28.89
N VAL A 512 -2.08 -0.69 -29.15
CA VAL A 512 -1.95 -1.73 -30.18
C VAL A 512 -1.74 -1.11 -31.56
N GLN A 513 -2.59 -0.17 -31.96
CA GLN A 513 -2.46 0.51 -33.25
C GLN A 513 -1.10 1.22 -33.40
N ARG A 514 -0.58 1.80 -32.32
CA ARG A 514 0.67 2.59 -32.36
C ARG A 514 1.93 1.72 -32.36
N HIS A 515 1.97 0.65 -31.57
CA HIS A 515 3.22 -0.07 -31.26
C HIS A 515 3.26 -1.53 -31.74
N VAL A 516 2.12 -2.12 -32.12
CA VAL A 516 2.03 -3.58 -32.32
C VAL A 516 1.93 -3.94 -33.81
N ARG A 517 2.68 -4.97 -34.21
CA ARG A 517 2.67 -5.59 -35.55
C ARG A 517 1.58 -6.63 -35.69
N ALA A 518 1.37 -7.46 -34.67
CA ALA A 518 0.38 -8.53 -34.67
C ALA A 518 -0.01 -8.92 -33.24
N VAL A 519 -1.21 -9.47 -33.07
CA VAL A 519 -1.75 -9.90 -31.78
C VAL A 519 -2.18 -11.37 -31.85
N ALA A 520 -1.69 -12.18 -30.92
CA ALA A 520 -2.21 -13.51 -30.65
C ALA A 520 -3.19 -13.44 -29.47
N THR A 521 -4.38 -14.02 -29.61
CA THR A 521 -5.36 -14.11 -28.52
C THR A 521 -5.54 -15.54 -28.02
N ILE A 522 -5.69 -15.70 -26.71
CA ILE A 522 -5.92 -16.99 -26.03
C ILE A 522 -7.01 -16.87 -24.95
N GLY A 523 -7.52 -18.00 -24.48
CA GLY A 523 -8.37 -18.07 -23.29
C GLY A 523 -9.81 -17.57 -23.47
N ARG A 524 -10.52 -17.48 -22.35
CA ARG A 524 -11.98 -17.25 -22.28
C ARG A 524 -12.42 -15.98 -23.01
N ASP A 525 -11.76 -14.86 -22.77
CA ASP A 525 -12.18 -13.54 -23.26
C ASP A 525 -11.45 -13.11 -24.55
N ALA A 526 -10.85 -14.05 -25.28
CA ALA A 526 -10.21 -13.79 -26.58
C ALA A 526 -11.14 -13.06 -27.55
N GLU A 527 -12.42 -13.45 -27.62
CA GLU A 527 -13.40 -12.85 -28.52
C GLU A 527 -13.68 -11.38 -28.20
N ALA A 528 -13.81 -11.04 -26.92
CA ALA A 528 -14.06 -9.66 -26.50
C ALA A 528 -12.87 -8.75 -26.87
N ILE A 529 -11.65 -9.24 -26.69
CA ILE A 529 -10.42 -8.53 -27.10
C ILE A 529 -10.38 -8.34 -28.61
N GLU A 530 -10.66 -9.40 -29.40
CA GLU A 530 -10.68 -9.35 -30.86
C GLU A 530 -11.67 -8.31 -31.41
N GLN A 531 -12.86 -8.22 -30.80
CA GLN A 531 -13.90 -7.27 -31.21
C GLN A 531 -13.43 -5.81 -31.07
N VAL A 532 -12.74 -5.48 -29.97
CA VAL A 532 -12.17 -4.15 -29.75
C VAL A 532 -11.04 -3.86 -30.73
N LEU A 533 -10.17 -4.83 -30.97
CA LEU A 533 -8.99 -4.64 -31.80
C LEU A 533 -9.28 -4.63 -33.30
N ARG A 534 -10.47 -5.08 -33.73
CA ARG A 534 -10.89 -5.18 -35.14
C ARG A 534 -10.64 -3.90 -35.94
N TYR A 535 -10.80 -2.73 -35.33
CA TYR A 535 -10.68 -1.43 -36.01
C TYR A 535 -9.26 -0.86 -36.03
N THR A 536 -8.29 -1.52 -35.38
CA THR A 536 -6.90 -1.06 -35.33
C THR A 536 -6.15 -1.30 -36.64
N GLY A 537 -6.60 -2.27 -37.45
CA GLY A 537 -5.91 -2.73 -38.66
C GLY A 537 -4.74 -3.68 -38.39
N VAL A 538 -4.46 -3.98 -37.12
CA VAL A 538 -3.41 -4.93 -36.72
C VAL A 538 -3.93 -6.36 -36.91
N PRO A 539 -3.17 -7.28 -37.54
CA PRO A 539 -3.52 -8.69 -37.62
C PRO A 539 -3.75 -9.32 -36.24
N VAL A 540 -4.90 -9.95 -36.04
CA VAL A 540 -5.24 -10.69 -34.81
C VAL A 540 -5.53 -12.15 -35.16
N GLN A 541 -5.00 -13.09 -34.37
CA GLN A 541 -5.28 -14.52 -34.54
C GLN A 541 -5.48 -15.22 -33.19
N ARG A 542 -6.54 -16.01 -33.09
CA ARG A 542 -6.84 -16.83 -31.91
C ARG A 542 -6.06 -18.14 -31.92
N HIS A 543 -5.59 -18.56 -30.74
CA HIS A 543 -4.91 -19.83 -30.51
C HIS A 543 -5.50 -20.58 -29.33
N GLU A 544 -5.44 -21.91 -29.39
CA GLU A 544 -5.97 -22.80 -28.33
C GLU A 544 -5.03 -22.92 -27.13
N SER A 545 -3.75 -22.59 -27.31
CA SER A 545 -2.73 -22.71 -26.27
C SER A 545 -1.70 -21.59 -26.35
N LEU A 546 -1.03 -21.32 -25.23
CA LEU A 546 0.01 -20.30 -25.15
C LEU A 546 1.25 -20.69 -25.97
N GLU A 547 1.56 -21.97 -26.06
CA GLU A 547 2.66 -22.50 -26.87
C GLU A 547 2.43 -22.20 -28.35
N LEU A 548 1.21 -22.47 -28.85
CA LEU A 548 0.84 -22.17 -30.25
C LEU A 548 0.84 -20.66 -30.53
N ALA A 549 0.33 -19.87 -29.59
CA ALA A 549 0.37 -18.40 -29.68
C ALA A 549 1.81 -17.87 -29.73
N THR A 550 2.70 -18.43 -28.89
CA THR A 550 4.12 -18.05 -28.82
C THR A 550 4.84 -18.36 -30.11
N ARG A 551 4.71 -19.59 -30.64
CA ARG A 551 5.29 -19.96 -31.94
C ARG A 551 4.81 -19.05 -33.06
N TRP A 552 3.51 -18.77 -33.11
CA TRP A 552 2.95 -17.86 -34.10
C TRP A 552 3.48 -16.44 -33.94
N ALA A 553 3.64 -15.95 -32.70
CA ALA A 553 4.18 -14.63 -32.43
C ALA A 553 5.59 -14.46 -32.99
N PHE A 554 6.47 -15.44 -32.77
CA PHE A 554 7.81 -15.45 -33.36
C PHE A 554 7.80 -15.54 -34.89
N GLN A 555 6.85 -16.26 -35.49
CA GLN A 555 6.70 -16.31 -36.96
C GLN A 555 6.26 -14.98 -37.57
N ARG A 556 5.57 -14.13 -36.80
CA ARG A 556 5.12 -12.79 -37.25
C ARG A 556 6.13 -11.69 -36.97
N ALA A 557 7.04 -11.91 -36.02
CA ALA A 557 8.06 -10.94 -35.65
C ALA A 557 9.15 -10.84 -36.71
N HIS A 558 9.68 -9.64 -36.92
CA HIS A 558 10.86 -9.40 -37.74
C HIS A 558 12.09 -9.18 -36.85
N ALA A 559 13.30 -9.36 -37.38
CA ALA A 559 14.51 -9.03 -36.64
C ALA A 559 14.47 -7.57 -36.12
N GLY A 560 14.75 -7.38 -34.84
CA GLY A 560 14.63 -6.11 -34.11
C GLY A 560 13.28 -5.90 -33.41
N ASP A 561 12.24 -6.66 -33.76
CA ASP A 561 10.96 -6.65 -33.03
C ASP A 561 11.08 -7.38 -31.68
N ALA A 562 10.01 -7.30 -30.89
CA ALA A 562 9.88 -8.04 -29.64
C ALA A 562 8.56 -8.81 -29.54
N VAL A 563 8.58 -10.02 -29.00
CA VAL A 563 7.40 -10.79 -28.57
C VAL A 563 7.12 -10.47 -27.11
N LEU A 564 5.90 -10.05 -26.79
CA LEU A 564 5.46 -9.67 -25.45
C LEU A 564 4.27 -10.52 -25.00
N LEU A 565 4.42 -11.25 -23.91
CA LEU A 565 3.29 -11.83 -23.18
C LEU A 565 2.77 -10.82 -22.15
N SER A 566 1.70 -10.09 -22.45
CA SER A 566 1.04 -9.16 -21.51
C SER A 566 -0.47 -9.34 -21.60
N PRO A 567 -1.06 -10.28 -20.84
CA PRO A 567 -2.34 -10.89 -21.20
C PRO A 567 -3.59 -10.00 -21.01
N ALA A 568 -3.51 -8.90 -20.27
CA ALA A 568 -4.65 -8.07 -19.82
C ALA A 568 -5.72 -8.83 -19.00
N CYS A 569 -5.52 -10.11 -18.75
CA CYS A 569 -6.47 -11.03 -18.12
C CYS A 569 -5.80 -11.89 -17.03
N ALA A 570 -6.62 -12.33 -16.08
CA ALA A 570 -6.22 -13.37 -15.13
C ALA A 570 -5.97 -14.70 -15.85
N SER A 571 -5.18 -15.57 -15.21
CA SER A 571 -4.71 -16.83 -15.82
C SER A 571 -5.57 -18.04 -15.51
N LEU A 572 -6.58 -17.90 -14.65
CA LEU A 572 -7.23 -19.03 -13.96
C LEU A 572 -8.12 -19.89 -14.85
N ASP A 573 -8.43 -19.43 -16.06
CA ASP A 573 -9.16 -20.18 -17.07
C ASP A 573 -8.31 -21.27 -17.74
N MET A 574 -7.01 -21.05 -17.86
CA MET A 574 -6.08 -21.95 -18.57
C MET A 574 -4.91 -22.45 -17.70
N PHE A 575 -4.60 -21.79 -16.58
CA PHE A 575 -3.40 -22.02 -15.77
C PHE A 575 -3.69 -22.01 -14.27
N ARG A 576 -2.82 -22.67 -13.49
CA ARG A 576 -2.92 -22.69 -12.01
C ARG A 576 -2.82 -21.28 -11.40
N ASN A 577 -1.93 -20.46 -11.93
CA ASN A 577 -1.67 -19.07 -11.54
C ASN A 577 -0.84 -18.38 -12.64
N TYR A 578 -0.51 -17.10 -12.46
CA TYR A 578 0.27 -16.35 -13.44
C TYR A 578 1.71 -16.87 -13.56
N ALA A 579 2.28 -17.46 -12.50
CA ALA A 579 3.64 -18.02 -12.52
C ALA A 579 3.68 -19.27 -13.43
N HIS A 580 2.68 -20.14 -13.36
CA HIS A 580 2.55 -21.26 -14.29
C HIS A 580 2.40 -20.80 -15.74
N ARG A 581 1.70 -19.69 -15.98
CA ARG A 581 1.60 -19.08 -17.33
C ARG A 581 2.97 -18.58 -17.82
N ALA A 582 3.75 -17.93 -16.96
CA ALA A 582 5.11 -17.50 -17.27
C ALA A 582 6.04 -18.69 -17.55
N GLU A 583 5.99 -19.75 -16.73
CA GLU A 583 6.76 -20.98 -16.91
C GLU A 583 6.51 -21.59 -18.30
N VAL A 584 5.25 -21.67 -18.74
CA VAL A 584 4.87 -22.19 -20.06
C VAL A 584 5.43 -21.31 -21.20
N PHE A 585 5.34 -19.99 -21.05
CA PHE A 585 5.88 -19.06 -22.04
C PHE A 585 7.41 -19.17 -22.16
N VAL A 586 8.11 -19.13 -21.04
CA VAL A 586 9.59 -19.20 -21.00
C VAL A 586 10.07 -20.54 -21.57
N ALA A 587 9.44 -21.65 -21.18
CA ALA A 587 9.77 -22.98 -21.71
C ALA A 587 9.60 -23.04 -23.24
N GLU A 588 8.54 -22.43 -23.78
CA GLU A 588 8.32 -22.40 -25.22
C GLU A 588 9.33 -21.49 -25.95
N VAL A 589 9.67 -20.32 -25.39
CA VAL A 589 10.73 -19.45 -25.94
C VAL A 589 12.06 -20.22 -26.03
N GLN A 590 12.42 -20.96 -24.98
CA GLN A 590 13.63 -21.79 -24.95
C GLN A 590 13.57 -22.94 -25.98
N ALA A 591 12.40 -23.55 -26.17
CA ALA A 591 12.20 -24.59 -27.19
C ALA A 591 12.38 -24.04 -28.61
N ILE A 592 11.86 -22.83 -28.90
CA ILE A 592 12.03 -22.16 -30.19
C ILE A 592 13.51 -21.84 -30.44
N ALA A 593 14.23 -21.34 -29.43
CA ALA A 593 15.65 -21.05 -29.56
C ALA A 593 16.50 -22.30 -29.81
N SER A 594 16.22 -23.37 -29.07
CA SER A 594 16.87 -24.67 -29.24
C SER A 594 16.65 -25.24 -30.64
N ALA A 595 15.43 -25.11 -31.19
CA ALA A 595 15.11 -25.52 -32.55
C ALA A 595 15.82 -24.67 -33.62
N GLY A 596 16.15 -23.42 -33.32
CA GLY A 596 16.92 -22.51 -34.15
C GLY A 596 18.45 -22.69 -34.07
N GLY A 597 18.95 -23.56 -33.16
CA GLY A 597 20.38 -23.78 -32.95
C GLY A 597 21.05 -22.72 -32.04
N GLU A 598 20.26 -21.93 -31.31
CA GLU A 598 20.75 -20.94 -30.35
C GLU A 598 20.64 -21.54 -28.93
N VAL A 599 21.70 -21.40 -28.12
CA VAL A 599 21.69 -21.77 -26.69
C VAL A 599 21.30 -20.52 -25.90
N VAL A 600 20.14 -20.57 -25.24
CA VAL A 600 19.58 -19.48 -24.41
C VAL A 600 19.93 -19.69 -22.95
#